data_AF-A0A699IAW6-F1
#
_entry.id   AF-A0A699IAW6-F1
#
_cell.length_a   1.000
_cell.length_b   1.000
_cell.length_c   1.000
_cell.angle_alpha   90.00
_cell.angle_beta   90.00
_cell.angle_gamma   90.00
#
_symmetry.space_group_name_H-M   'P 1'
#
loop_
_entity.id
_entity.type
_entity.pdbx_description
1 polymer ?
#
loop_
_entity_poly.entity_id
_entity_poly.type
_entity_poly.pdbx_seq_one_letter_code
_entity_poly.pdbx_strand_id
1 'polypeptide(L)'
;DYLDVVLNAFGFGSRWRSWIQGSLNSGKASVLVNGSPTSEFQFHRGLKQGDPLAPFLFILIVESLHLSFNRAVEVGIFIGLRIDDALTISHLFYADDAIFIGEWSKENIKGILNILNFFSLLSGMTINLKKSHILGLGIRGSTVSEAAASLGCSVMKTPFNYLGIMVGGNISLVKSWDETVHKLTKRLSKWKLKTLSIGCRLTLLKSVLGSTSIYNMSIFKVPKTVLNKMENLRRNFFNGLLAKWVWRFLSQDNSLWYQLISAIHGSSTKDLSTAYPSTWNSIIKEFNYLKVQGVDVFSHCKIRIGNGLHSWFWKDLWIGDCTLSGGIEEQQLEHLVALLDSVILSNSNDIWVSDLNRDGVFRVKDVRNLLDEFFLPREDVPTRWVKNIPIKVNIFAWRLALDRLPTRANLAQRNVVTESQSCPLCDAILEDTSYLFFNCSLPRDATRLLCRWWNLGVQTFSSYAEWLVWFNSVRLASNLKVILEGVFYVTWWSLWNFRNQFLFASKKPRKESIFNDIVLRSFCWCKARSRSKLRWDS
;
A
#
# COMPACT_ATOMS: atom_id res chain seq x y z
N ASP A 1 20.34 26.45 26.18
CA ASP A 1 20.69 26.46 27.61
C ASP A 1 20.24 25.20 28.33
N TYR A 2 18.93 24.92 28.48
CA TYR A 2 18.47 23.71 29.19
C TYR A 2 19.07 22.39 28.67
N LEU A 3 19.07 22.18 27.35
CA LEU A 3 19.67 20.98 26.76
C LEU A 3 21.16 20.83 27.10
N ASP A 4 21.92 21.91 27.19
CA ASP A 4 23.34 21.83 27.55
C ASP A 4 23.53 21.39 29.01
N VAL A 5 22.70 21.93 29.91
CA VAL A 5 22.67 21.53 31.32
C VAL A 5 22.36 20.05 31.45
N VAL A 6 21.34 19.58 30.72
CA VAL A 6 20.97 18.16 30.67
C VAL A 6 22.14 17.31 30.16
N LEU A 7 22.74 17.66 29.03
CA LEU A 7 23.90 16.95 28.49
C LEU A 7 25.07 16.93 29.47
N ASN A 8 25.34 18.02 30.18
CA ASN A 8 26.39 18.06 31.18
C ASN A 8 26.08 17.13 32.37
N ALA A 9 24.84 17.11 32.83
CA ALA A 9 24.38 16.22 33.91
C ALA A 9 24.48 14.74 33.52
N PHE A 10 24.23 14.39 32.26
CA PHE A 10 24.44 13.04 31.71
C PHE A 10 25.91 12.71 31.40
N GLY A 11 26.86 13.60 31.74
CA GLY A 11 28.29 13.35 31.61
C GLY A 11 28.88 13.58 30.21
N PHE A 12 28.17 14.26 29.32
CA PHE A 12 28.71 14.58 27.99
C PHE A 12 29.84 15.63 28.10
N GLY A 13 31.00 15.30 27.53
CA GLY A 13 32.18 16.16 27.54
C GLY A 13 31.96 17.51 26.85
N SER A 14 32.74 18.53 27.27
CA SER A 14 32.62 19.91 26.79
C SER A 14 32.73 20.04 25.27
N ARG A 15 33.59 19.24 24.63
CA ARG A 15 33.76 19.23 23.17
C ARG A 15 32.49 18.81 22.43
N TRP A 16 31.84 17.74 22.90
CA TRP A 16 30.59 17.24 22.31
C TRP A 16 29.46 18.26 22.48
N ARG A 17 29.32 18.78 23.70
CA ARG A 17 28.34 19.84 24.01
C ARG A 17 28.53 21.07 23.12
N SER A 18 29.78 21.49 22.90
CA SER A 18 30.11 22.60 22.00
C SER A 18 29.70 22.34 20.55
N TRP A 19 29.87 21.11 20.05
CA TRP A 19 29.41 20.75 18.71
C TRP A 19 27.88 20.78 18.57
N ILE A 20 27.16 20.28 19.57
CA ILE A 20 25.70 20.31 19.59
C ILE A 20 25.20 21.75 19.67
N GLN A 21 25.76 22.58 20.54
CA GLN A 21 25.45 24.01 20.61
C GLN A 21 25.75 24.73 19.29
N GLY A 22 26.91 24.45 18.67
CA GLY A 22 27.26 25.01 17.37
C GLY A 22 26.24 24.66 16.28
N SER A 23 25.77 23.41 16.25
CA SER A 23 24.74 22.94 15.32
C SER A 23 23.40 23.66 15.53
N LEU A 24 22.99 23.87 16.79
CA LEU A 24 21.72 24.52 17.12
C LEU A 24 21.76 26.04 16.90
N ASN A 25 22.87 26.70 17.27
CA ASN A 25 23.00 28.16 17.21
C ASN A 25 23.28 28.69 15.81
N SER A 26 23.87 27.88 14.93
CA SER A 26 24.12 28.23 13.53
C SER A 26 22.89 28.15 12.63
N GLY A 27 21.79 27.56 13.12
CA GLY A 27 20.56 27.40 12.38
C GLY A 27 19.85 28.72 12.08
N LYS A 28 19.65 29.02 10.80
CA LYS A 28 18.75 30.07 10.31
C LYS A 28 17.63 29.48 9.47
N ALA A 29 16.52 30.20 9.37
CA ALA A 29 15.43 29.86 8.46
C ALA A 29 14.83 31.10 7.80
N SER A 30 14.18 30.86 6.67
CA SER A 30 13.32 31.81 5.96
C SER A 30 11.96 31.15 5.73
N VAL A 31 10.87 31.90 5.81
CA VAL A 31 9.55 31.42 5.42
C VAL A 31 9.37 31.64 3.92
N LEU A 32 8.82 30.66 3.20
CA LEU A 32 8.45 30.86 1.80
C LEU A 32 7.06 31.49 1.74
N VAL A 33 6.96 32.74 1.29
CA VAL A 33 5.69 33.42 1.01
C VAL A 33 5.54 33.51 -0.51
N ASN A 34 4.50 32.86 -1.05
CA ASN A 34 4.26 32.76 -2.50
C ASN A 34 5.48 32.27 -3.30
N GLY A 35 6.24 31.31 -2.73
CA GLY A 35 7.42 30.74 -3.37
C GLY A 35 8.69 31.58 -3.28
N SER A 36 8.64 32.77 -2.65
CA SER A 36 9.82 33.60 -2.40
C SER A 36 10.23 33.54 -0.92
N PRO A 37 11.52 33.35 -0.61
CA PRO A 37 11.99 33.34 0.78
C PRO A 37 11.93 34.73 1.39
N THR A 38 11.42 34.82 2.62
CA THR A 38 11.56 36.03 3.46
C THR A 38 13.01 36.21 3.90
N SER A 39 13.29 37.33 4.56
CA SER A 39 14.56 37.50 5.29
C SER A 39 14.80 36.34 6.25
N GLU A 40 16.07 35.92 6.34
CA GLU A 40 16.49 34.91 7.30
C GLU A 40 16.29 35.40 8.72
N PHE A 41 15.84 34.51 9.60
CA PHE A 41 15.79 34.71 11.04
C PHE A 41 16.46 33.52 11.75
N GLN A 42 17.02 33.79 12.91
CA GLN A 42 17.74 32.78 13.69
C GLN A 42 16.78 31.96 14.56
N PHE A 43 17.03 30.66 14.65
CA PHE A 43 16.28 29.82 15.59
C PHE A 43 16.77 30.06 17.01
N HIS A 44 15.86 30.45 17.90
CA HIS A 44 16.16 30.66 19.31
C HIS A 44 15.77 29.45 20.17
N ARG A 45 14.84 28.61 19.68
CA ARG A 45 14.30 27.45 20.40
C ARG A 45 13.94 26.34 19.41
N GLY A 46 13.94 25.11 19.92
CA GLY A 46 13.47 23.92 19.22
C GLY A 46 14.59 23.11 18.58
N LEU A 47 14.30 21.82 18.40
CA LEU A 47 15.16 20.90 17.66
C LEU A 47 14.61 20.77 16.24
N LYS A 48 15.51 20.61 15.27
CA LYS A 48 15.13 20.59 13.86
C LYS A 48 14.40 19.30 13.50
N GLN A 49 13.15 19.40 13.05
CA GLN A 49 12.42 18.23 12.57
C GLN A 49 13.08 17.67 11.30
N GLY A 50 13.30 16.36 11.25
CA GLY A 50 14.01 15.70 10.15
C GLY A 50 15.53 15.60 10.33
N ASP A 51 16.09 16.21 11.38
CA ASP A 51 17.48 15.97 11.81
C ASP A 51 17.58 14.58 12.48
N PRO A 52 18.53 13.71 12.06
CA PRO A 52 18.72 12.42 12.69
C PRO A 52 19.12 12.47 14.17
N LEU A 53 19.73 13.57 14.66
CA LEU A 53 20.14 13.72 16.06
C LEU A 53 19.02 14.27 16.95
N ALA A 54 18.11 15.07 16.40
CA ALA A 54 17.05 15.72 17.16
C ALA A 54 16.20 14.75 18.00
N PRO A 55 15.77 13.57 17.51
CA PRO A 55 15.02 12.62 18.34
C PRO A 55 15.76 12.16 19.58
N PHE A 56 17.08 11.92 19.48
CA PHE A 56 17.90 11.47 20.61
C PHE A 56 18.09 12.58 21.64
N LEU A 57 18.36 13.81 21.18
CA LEU A 57 18.45 14.97 22.06
C LEU A 57 17.12 15.24 22.78
N PHE A 58 16.00 15.03 22.08
CA PHE A 58 14.67 15.14 22.67
C PHE A 58 14.43 14.07 23.75
N ILE A 59 14.82 12.82 23.50
CA ILE A 59 14.73 11.74 24.51
C ILE A 59 15.51 12.13 25.77
N LEU A 60 16.72 12.69 25.65
CA LEU A 60 17.50 13.12 26.82
C LEU A 60 16.80 14.25 27.62
N ILE A 61 16.11 15.16 26.93
CA ILE A 61 15.29 16.19 27.59
C ILE A 61 14.13 15.53 28.34
N VAL A 62 13.40 14.61 27.70
CA VAL A 62 12.27 13.89 28.32
C VAL A 62 12.74 12.96 29.46
N GLU A 63 13.94 12.43 29.40
CA GLU A 63 14.54 11.64 30.48
C GLU A 63 14.70 12.47 31.77
N SER A 64 15.01 13.76 31.66
CA SER A 64 15.02 14.63 32.85
C SER A 64 13.63 14.80 33.49
N LEU A 65 12.55 14.73 32.69
CA LEU A 65 11.19 14.70 33.19
C LEU A 65 10.86 13.35 33.85
N HIS A 66 11.33 12.24 33.27
CA HIS A 66 11.21 10.90 33.84
C HIS A 66 11.83 10.84 35.24
N LEU A 67 13.06 11.33 35.38
CA LEU A 67 13.76 11.41 36.67
C LEU A 67 13.01 12.30 37.68
N SER A 68 12.44 13.42 37.23
CA SER A 68 11.63 14.30 38.08
C SER A 68 10.39 13.60 38.63
N PHE A 69 9.69 12.82 37.81
CA PHE A 69 8.53 12.05 38.24
C PHE A 69 8.90 10.85 39.12
N ASN A 70 10.01 10.15 38.85
CA ASN A 70 10.51 9.11 39.75
C ASN A 70 10.77 9.68 41.14
N ARG A 71 11.43 10.85 41.23
CA ARG A 71 11.69 11.51 42.51
C ARG A 71 10.40 11.97 43.20
N ALA A 72 9.43 12.46 42.43
CA ALA A 72 8.12 12.84 42.98
C ALA A 72 7.37 11.63 43.59
N VAL A 73 7.51 10.45 42.99
CA VAL A 73 6.94 9.21 43.53
C VAL A 73 7.67 8.77 44.79
N GLU A 74 9.01 8.78 44.79
CA GLU A 74 9.83 8.41 45.96
C GLU A 74 9.51 9.26 47.19
N VAL A 75 9.27 10.57 47.00
CA VAL A 75 8.98 11.52 48.08
C VAL A 75 7.48 11.58 48.42
N GLY A 76 6.63 10.87 47.68
CA GLY A 76 5.18 10.84 47.92
C GLY A 76 4.41 12.09 47.46
N ILE A 77 5.02 12.91 46.60
CA ILE A 77 4.34 14.05 45.93
C ILE A 77 3.33 13.54 44.90
N PHE A 78 3.62 12.40 44.28
CA PHE A 78 2.72 11.72 43.35
C PHE A 78 2.62 10.23 43.68
N ILE A 79 1.41 9.75 43.95
CA ILE A 79 1.14 8.35 44.26
C ILE A 79 0.73 7.63 42.97
N GLY A 80 1.65 6.84 42.42
CA GLY A 80 1.41 6.01 41.24
C GLY A 80 0.48 4.82 41.51
N LEU A 81 0.12 4.09 40.46
CA LEU A 81 -0.67 2.87 40.56
C LEU A 81 0.22 1.68 40.89
N ARG A 82 0.07 1.12 42.10
CA ARG A 82 0.77 -0.10 42.52
C ARG A 82 0.10 -1.33 41.92
N ILE A 83 0.83 -2.11 41.14
CA ILE A 83 0.34 -3.37 40.54
C ILE A 83 0.64 -4.55 41.46
N ASP A 84 1.87 -4.60 41.99
CA ASP A 84 2.32 -5.58 42.96
C ASP A 84 3.34 -4.94 43.93
N ASP A 85 4.02 -5.74 44.75
CA ASP A 85 4.99 -5.23 45.73
C ASP A 85 6.27 -4.66 45.08
N ALA A 86 6.54 -4.99 43.82
CA ALA A 86 7.76 -4.59 43.11
C ALA A 86 7.53 -3.53 42.02
N LEU A 87 6.30 -3.37 41.53
CA LEU A 87 5.98 -2.56 40.37
C LEU A 87 4.90 -1.51 40.67
N THR A 88 5.32 -0.25 40.61
CA THR A 88 4.44 0.92 40.62
C THR A 88 4.53 1.63 39.28
N ILE A 89 3.40 1.75 38.58
CA ILE A 89 3.32 2.52 37.33
C ILE A 89 2.86 3.94 37.67
N SER A 90 3.69 4.93 37.36
CA SER A 90 3.38 6.35 37.59
C SER A 90 3.24 7.14 36.29
N HIS A 91 4.05 6.82 35.27
CA HIS A 91 4.04 7.53 34.00
C HIS A 91 4.65 6.71 32.87
N LEU A 92 4.27 7.04 31.63
CA LEU A 92 4.75 6.42 30.40
C LEU A 92 4.96 7.52 29.34
N PHE A 93 6.13 7.56 28.71
CA PHE A 93 6.46 8.53 27.68
C PHE A 93 6.72 7.83 26.35
N TYR A 94 6.17 8.39 25.27
CA TYR A 94 6.46 8.01 23.90
C TYR A 94 6.61 9.27 23.05
N ALA A 95 7.86 9.66 22.77
CA ALA A 95 8.15 10.97 22.19
C ALA A 95 7.44 12.09 22.96
N ASP A 96 6.58 12.87 22.31
CA ASP A 96 5.81 13.97 22.92
C ASP A 96 4.52 13.52 23.62
N ASP A 97 4.09 12.28 23.42
CA ASP A 97 2.92 11.72 24.11
C ASP A 97 3.32 11.24 25.51
N ALA A 98 2.63 11.76 26.52
CA ALA A 98 2.83 11.42 27.93
C ALA A 98 1.54 10.94 28.59
N ILE A 99 1.61 9.81 29.29
CA ILE A 99 0.54 9.28 30.13
C ILE A 99 1.01 9.30 31.58
N PHE A 100 0.17 9.82 32.47
CA PHE A 100 0.35 9.76 33.93
C PHE A 100 -0.73 8.85 34.52
N ILE A 101 -0.34 7.93 35.40
CA ILE A 101 -1.21 6.92 36.01
C ILE A 101 -0.98 6.96 37.51
N GLY A 102 -2.04 7.18 38.29
CA GLY A 102 -1.94 7.27 39.74
C GLY A 102 -3.30 7.24 40.40
N GLU A 103 -3.29 7.28 41.73
CA GLU A 103 -4.51 7.34 42.53
C GLU A 103 -5.30 8.63 42.27
N TRP A 104 -6.63 8.53 42.29
CA TRP A 104 -7.49 9.69 42.09
C TRP A 104 -7.53 10.56 43.35
N SER A 105 -6.72 11.62 43.38
CA SER A 105 -6.73 12.64 44.45
C SER A 105 -6.44 14.03 43.88
N LYS A 106 -6.92 15.07 44.56
CA LYS A 106 -6.67 16.47 44.15
C LYS A 106 -5.17 16.80 44.29
N GLU A 107 -4.52 16.19 45.27
CA GLU A 107 -3.11 16.30 45.58
C GLU A 107 -2.25 15.73 44.44
N ASN A 108 -2.57 14.54 43.93
CA ASN A 108 -1.88 13.95 42.78
C ASN A 108 -2.02 14.79 41.51
N ILE A 109 -3.23 15.27 41.23
CA ILE A 109 -3.50 16.13 40.07
C ILE A 109 -2.68 17.42 40.16
N LYS A 110 -2.65 18.05 41.34
CA LYS A 110 -1.82 19.23 41.61
C LYS A 110 -0.33 18.93 41.50
N GLY A 111 0.11 17.77 41.98
CA GLY A 111 1.48 17.28 41.87
C GLY A 111 1.95 17.19 40.42
N ILE A 112 1.15 16.54 39.56
CA ILE A 112 1.41 16.46 38.11
C ILE A 112 1.56 17.86 37.51
N LEU A 113 0.59 18.75 37.76
CA LEU A 113 0.61 20.11 37.23
C LEU A 113 1.84 20.90 37.67
N ASN A 114 2.20 20.82 38.94
CA ASN A 114 3.36 21.53 39.46
C ASN A 114 4.65 21.06 38.77
N ILE A 115 4.86 19.74 38.67
CA ILE A 115 6.05 19.17 38.04
C ILE A 115 6.12 19.57 36.57
N LEU A 116 5.01 19.46 35.83
CA LEU A 116 4.99 19.84 34.42
C LEU A 116 5.14 21.34 34.19
N ASN A 117 4.61 22.18 35.09
CA ASN A 117 4.83 23.63 35.03
C ASN A 117 6.28 23.99 35.31
N PHE A 118 6.92 23.38 36.32
CA PHE A 118 8.36 23.55 36.55
C PHE A 118 9.19 23.09 35.36
N PHE A 119 8.87 21.93 34.80
CA PHE A 119 9.54 21.43 33.61
C PHE A 119 9.34 22.35 32.40
N SER A 120 8.15 22.90 32.21
CA SER A 120 7.84 23.88 31.15
C SER A 120 8.68 25.15 31.30
N LEU A 121 8.82 25.67 32.53
CA LEU A 121 9.63 26.83 32.83
C LEU A 121 11.12 26.59 32.54
N LEU A 122 11.63 25.40 32.86
CA LEU A 122 13.04 25.05 32.67
C LEU A 122 13.38 24.71 31.21
N SER A 123 12.58 23.84 30.58
CA SER A 123 12.81 23.34 29.22
C SER A 123 12.34 24.29 28.13
N GLY A 124 11.41 25.19 28.45
CA GLY A 124 10.68 26.01 27.48
C GLY A 124 9.60 25.26 26.69
N MET A 125 9.30 24.01 27.05
CA MET A 125 8.24 23.20 26.43
C MET A 125 6.88 23.47 27.06
N THR A 126 5.88 23.78 26.26
CA THR A 126 4.51 24.06 26.76
C THR A 126 3.59 22.87 26.60
N ILE A 127 2.81 22.56 27.64
CA ILE A 127 1.77 21.53 27.60
C ILE A 127 0.62 21.99 26.70
N ASN A 128 0.13 21.10 25.83
CA ASN A 128 -1.04 21.38 25.00
C ASN A 128 -2.32 20.90 25.70
N LEU A 129 -2.88 21.72 26.59
CA LEU A 129 -4.09 21.39 27.36
C LEU A 129 -5.32 21.06 26.49
N LYS A 130 -5.40 21.60 25.26
CA LYS A 130 -6.48 21.29 24.31
C LYS A 130 -6.39 19.84 23.78
N LYS A 131 -5.19 19.28 23.73
CA LYS A 131 -4.93 17.88 23.34
C LYS A 131 -4.77 16.95 24.55
N SER A 132 -4.58 17.49 25.74
CA SER A 132 -4.54 16.72 26.99
C SER A 132 -5.95 16.32 27.42
N HIS A 133 -6.07 15.13 27.99
CA HIS A 133 -7.34 14.60 28.45
C HIS A 133 -7.17 13.91 29.81
N ILE A 134 -8.22 13.91 30.63
CA ILE A 134 -8.27 13.18 31.91
C ILE A 134 -9.29 12.04 31.84
N LEU A 135 -8.93 10.89 32.43
CA LEU A 135 -9.79 9.73 32.55
C LEU A 135 -9.85 9.29 34.02
N GLY A 136 -11.07 9.20 34.58
CA GLY A 136 -11.29 8.62 35.91
C GLY A 136 -11.81 7.19 35.78
N LEU A 137 -11.10 6.21 36.36
CA LEU A 137 -11.53 4.81 36.39
C LEU A 137 -12.31 4.54 37.68
N GLY A 138 -13.59 4.16 37.57
CA GLY A 138 -14.46 3.95 38.73
C GLY A 138 -14.88 5.25 39.45
N ILE A 139 -14.60 6.42 38.86
CA ILE A 139 -14.94 7.73 39.40
C ILE A 139 -16.21 8.26 38.74
N ARG A 140 -17.05 8.96 39.51
CA ARG A 140 -18.25 9.61 39.00
C ARG A 140 -17.90 10.66 37.94
N GLY A 141 -18.62 10.65 36.82
CA GLY A 141 -18.35 11.56 35.69
C GLY A 141 -18.41 13.05 36.03
N SER A 142 -19.22 13.44 37.03
CA SER A 142 -19.26 14.82 37.54
C SER A 142 -17.93 15.24 38.15
N THR A 143 -17.35 14.41 39.02
CA THR A 143 -16.05 14.65 39.66
C THR A 143 -14.91 14.72 38.63
N VAL A 144 -14.96 13.86 37.60
CA VAL A 144 -13.99 13.90 36.49
C VAL A 144 -14.13 15.20 35.68
N SER A 145 -15.36 15.67 35.46
CA SER A 145 -15.63 16.91 34.73
C SER A 145 -15.17 18.14 35.50
N GLU A 146 -15.35 18.17 36.82
CA GLU A 146 -14.81 19.21 37.70
C GLU A 146 -13.28 19.25 37.67
N ALA A 147 -12.62 18.08 37.72
CA ALA A 147 -11.17 17.98 37.60
C ALA A 147 -10.66 18.41 36.21
N ALA A 148 -11.36 18.03 35.14
CA ALA A 148 -11.05 18.47 33.79
C ALA A 148 -11.14 20.00 33.66
N ALA A 149 -12.20 20.60 34.22
CA ALA A 149 -12.39 22.05 34.22
C ALA A 149 -11.29 22.78 35.00
N SER A 150 -10.87 22.26 36.16
CA SER A 150 -9.77 22.86 36.94
C SER A 150 -8.40 22.73 36.27
N LEU A 151 -8.19 21.65 35.52
CA LEU A 151 -6.98 21.41 34.72
C LEU A 151 -6.96 22.22 33.41
N GLY A 152 -8.12 22.67 32.93
CA GLY A 152 -8.28 23.26 31.60
C GLY A 152 -8.16 22.25 30.47
N CYS A 153 -8.42 20.96 30.72
CA CYS A 153 -8.37 19.88 29.75
C CYS A 153 -9.74 19.23 29.53
N SER A 154 -9.86 18.31 28.57
CA SER A 154 -11.11 17.63 28.25
C SER A 154 -11.23 16.27 28.95
N VAL A 155 -12.46 15.81 29.20
CA VAL A 155 -12.71 14.45 29.71
C VAL A 155 -12.52 13.45 28.57
N MET A 156 -11.69 12.44 28.79
CA MET A 156 -11.49 11.34 27.85
C MET A 156 -12.70 10.39 27.89
N LYS A 157 -13.16 9.93 26.72
CA LYS A 157 -14.21 8.92 26.58
C LYS A 157 -13.59 7.58 26.17
N THR A 158 -14.03 6.49 26.79
CA THR A 158 -13.68 5.13 26.36
C THR A 158 -14.68 4.62 25.32
N PRO A 159 -14.22 3.85 24.31
CA PRO A 159 -12.83 3.54 23.99
C PRO A 159 -12.12 4.69 23.25
N PHE A 160 -10.79 4.79 23.38
CA PHE A 160 -9.98 5.84 22.74
C PHE A 160 -8.79 5.26 21.96
N ASN A 161 -8.28 5.99 20.97
CA ASN A 161 -7.13 5.58 20.17
C ASN A 161 -5.83 6.14 20.78
N TYR A 162 -4.88 5.26 21.09
CA TYR A 162 -3.54 5.61 21.59
C TYR A 162 -2.48 4.81 20.82
N LEU A 163 -1.48 5.49 20.27
CA LEU A 163 -0.43 4.91 19.41
C LEU A 163 -0.96 4.00 18.27
N GLY A 164 -2.17 4.26 17.79
CA GLY A 164 -2.81 3.47 16.73
C GLY A 164 -3.62 2.27 17.20
N ILE A 165 -3.86 2.15 18.52
CA ILE A 165 -4.58 1.07 19.18
C ILE A 165 -5.79 1.59 19.95
N MET A 166 -6.92 0.90 19.83
CA MET A 166 -8.12 1.22 20.62
C MET A 166 -8.00 0.66 22.05
N VAL A 167 -7.83 1.55 23.03
CA VAL A 167 -7.74 1.25 24.46
C VAL A 167 -9.12 1.39 25.11
N GLY A 168 -9.44 0.50 26.07
CA GLY A 168 -10.73 0.48 26.77
C GLY A 168 -11.89 -0.13 25.97
N GLY A 169 -11.63 -0.60 24.74
CA GLY A 169 -12.59 -1.37 23.96
C GLY A 169 -12.48 -2.88 24.24
N ASN A 170 -13.58 -3.62 24.16
CA ASN A 170 -13.50 -5.07 24.22
C ASN A 170 -12.96 -5.61 22.89
N ILE A 171 -11.64 -5.84 22.82
CA ILE A 171 -10.96 -6.31 21.61
C ILE A 171 -11.30 -7.76 21.22
N SER A 172 -11.96 -8.50 22.12
CA SER A 172 -12.51 -9.82 21.77
C SER A 172 -13.74 -9.72 20.86
N LEU A 173 -14.38 -8.55 20.79
CA LEU A 173 -15.49 -8.30 19.87
C LEU A 173 -14.99 -8.11 18.44
N VAL A 174 -15.72 -8.68 17.48
CA VAL A 174 -15.47 -8.54 16.04
C VAL A 174 -15.48 -7.06 15.62
N LYS A 175 -16.41 -6.26 16.16
CA LYS A 175 -16.58 -4.83 15.85
C LYS A 175 -15.32 -4.01 16.11
N SER A 176 -14.55 -4.37 17.15
CA SER A 176 -13.32 -3.67 17.53
C SER A 176 -12.21 -3.80 16.47
N TRP A 177 -12.33 -4.76 15.55
CA TRP A 177 -11.38 -4.98 14.45
C TRP A 177 -11.82 -4.39 13.11
N ASP A 178 -13.03 -3.82 13.02
CA ASP A 178 -13.57 -3.34 11.75
C ASP A 178 -12.71 -2.23 11.13
N GLU A 179 -12.12 -1.34 11.92
CA GLU A 179 -11.20 -0.32 11.41
C GLU A 179 -9.93 -0.95 10.79
N THR A 180 -9.38 -1.98 11.44
CA THR A 180 -8.22 -2.72 10.92
C THR A 180 -8.59 -3.42 9.62
N VAL A 181 -9.74 -4.10 9.58
CA VAL A 181 -10.24 -4.77 8.37
C VAL A 181 -10.51 -3.76 7.26
N HIS A 182 -11.10 -2.60 7.57
CA HIS A 182 -11.37 -1.55 6.60
C HIS A 182 -10.08 -0.97 6.01
N LYS A 183 -9.04 -0.75 6.82
CA LYS A 183 -7.70 -0.34 6.35
C LYS A 183 -7.13 -1.35 5.36
N LEU A 184 -7.30 -2.65 5.62
CA LEU A 184 -6.86 -3.72 4.70
C LEU A 184 -7.65 -3.68 3.39
N THR A 185 -8.98 -3.64 3.45
CA THR A 185 -9.86 -3.59 2.28
C THR A 185 -9.60 -2.37 1.40
N LYS A 186 -9.44 -1.18 2.01
CA LYS A 186 -9.14 0.08 1.31
C LYS A 186 -7.78 0.07 0.60
N ARG A 187 -6.80 -0.67 1.14
CA ARG A 187 -5.49 -0.84 0.47
C ARG A 187 -5.60 -1.81 -0.70
N LEU A 188 -6.36 -2.91 -0.54
CA LEU A 188 -6.60 -3.89 -1.59
C LEU A 188 -7.40 -3.33 -2.77
N SER A 189 -8.42 -2.52 -2.51
CA SER A 189 -9.28 -1.94 -3.55
C SER A 189 -8.50 -1.08 -4.53
N LYS A 190 -7.49 -0.34 -4.06
CA LYS A 190 -6.59 0.45 -4.92
C LYS A 190 -5.74 -0.41 -5.87
N TRP A 191 -5.56 -1.69 -5.58
CA TRP A 191 -4.77 -2.62 -6.38
C TRP A 191 -5.61 -3.49 -7.32
N LYS A 192 -6.93 -3.51 -7.12
CA LYS A 192 -7.95 -4.16 -7.95
C LYS A 192 -7.82 -3.83 -9.44
N LEU A 193 -7.60 -2.56 -9.77
CA LEU A 193 -7.73 -2.01 -11.13
C LEU A 193 -6.61 -2.41 -12.10
N LYS A 194 -5.80 -3.41 -11.75
CA LYS A 194 -4.73 -3.92 -12.60
C LYS A 194 -4.62 -5.43 -12.58
N THR A 195 -4.30 -5.97 -13.75
CA THR A 195 -3.79 -7.34 -13.90
C THR A 195 -2.37 -7.44 -13.33
N LEU A 196 -2.23 -7.40 -12.00
CA LEU A 196 -1.00 -7.71 -11.29
C LEU A 196 -0.55 -9.14 -11.65
N SER A 197 0.76 -9.33 -11.76
CA SER A 197 1.34 -10.67 -11.90
C SER A 197 1.16 -11.46 -10.60
N ILE A 198 1.29 -12.78 -10.68
CA ILE A 198 1.24 -13.70 -9.53
C ILE A 198 2.23 -13.26 -8.44
N GLY A 199 3.48 -13.02 -8.85
CA GLY A 199 4.54 -12.56 -7.94
C GLY A 199 4.20 -11.23 -7.28
N CYS A 200 3.65 -10.26 -8.03
CA CYS A 200 3.25 -8.98 -7.47
C CYS A 200 2.13 -9.12 -6.44
N ARG A 201 1.09 -9.92 -6.70
CA ARG A 201 -0.01 -10.14 -5.74
C ARG A 201 0.53 -10.79 -4.45
N LEU A 202 1.40 -11.79 -4.57
CA LEU A 202 2.04 -12.43 -3.42
C LEU A 202 2.95 -11.48 -2.62
N THR A 203 3.77 -10.68 -3.30
CA THR A 203 4.63 -9.69 -2.63
C THR A 203 3.82 -8.62 -1.91
N LEU A 204 2.72 -8.14 -2.49
CA LEU A 204 1.83 -7.15 -1.85
C LEU A 204 1.08 -7.74 -0.65
N LEU A 205 0.63 -9.00 -0.76
CA LEU A 205 0.07 -9.76 0.36
C LEU A 205 1.07 -9.82 1.53
N LYS A 206 2.31 -10.21 1.26
CA LYS A 206 3.35 -10.33 2.31
C LYS A 206 3.77 -8.98 2.90
N SER A 207 4.10 -8.01 2.05
CA SER A 207 4.71 -6.74 2.48
C SER A 207 3.72 -5.76 3.11
N VAL A 208 2.44 -5.82 2.73
CA VAL A 208 1.45 -4.83 3.17
C VAL A 208 0.35 -5.44 4.02
N LEU A 209 -0.26 -6.55 3.59
CA LEU A 209 -1.34 -7.17 4.37
C LEU A 209 -0.83 -7.96 5.57
N GLY A 210 0.41 -8.45 5.52
CA GLY A 210 1.10 -9.01 6.69
C GLY A 210 1.37 -7.92 7.73
N SER A 211 2.11 -6.88 7.33
CA SER A 211 2.59 -5.83 8.24
C SER A 211 1.50 -4.98 8.87
N THR A 212 0.39 -4.71 8.16
CA THR A 212 -0.65 -3.78 8.64
C THR A 212 -1.41 -4.32 9.87
N SER A 213 -1.58 -5.64 9.98
CA SER A 213 -2.29 -6.25 11.13
C SER A 213 -1.36 -6.72 12.24
N ILE A 214 -0.06 -6.92 11.95
CA ILE A 214 0.93 -7.43 12.92
C ILE A 214 0.97 -6.58 14.18
N TYR A 215 0.93 -5.25 14.06
CA TYR A 215 0.99 -4.35 15.23
C TYR A 215 -0.18 -4.54 16.21
N ASN A 216 -1.40 -4.73 15.70
CA ASN A 216 -2.55 -5.04 16.55
C ASN A 216 -2.52 -6.49 17.07
N MET A 217 -2.01 -7.42 16.25
CA MET A 217 -1.87 -8.85 16.60
C MET A 217 -0.79 -9.12 17.65
N SER A 218 0.25 -8.28 17.75
CA SER A 218 1.28 -8.43 18.77
C SER A 218 0.78 -8.07 20.18
N ILE A 219 -0.34 -7.36 20.28
CA ILE A 219 -0.87 -6.85 21.54
C ILE A 219 -2.17 -7.56 21.92
N PHE A 220 -2.99 -7.94 20.93
CA PHE A 220 -4.28 -8.57 21.18
C PHE A 220 -4.45 -9.89 20.45
N LYS A 221 -5.06 -10.86 21.15
CA LYS A 221 -5.51 -12.12 20.55
C LYS A 221 -6.66 -11.85 19.59
N VAL A 222 -6.45 -12.11 18.31
CA VAL A 222 -7.47 -11.92 17.27
C VAL A 222 -8.60 -12.94 17.42
N PRO A 223 -9.88 -12.52 17.40
CA PRO A 223 -11.01 -13.45 17.33
C PRO A 223 -10.92 -14.30 16.06
N LYS A 224 -11.22 -15.61 16.17
CA LYS A 224 -11.14 -16.55 15.04
C LYS A 224 -11.97 -16.08 13.84
N THR A 225 -13.13 -15.49 14.09
CA THR A 225 -14.00 -14.92 13.05
C THR A 225 -13.34 -13.76 12.29
N VAL A 226 -12.63 -12.87 12.99
CA VAL A 226 -11.90 -11.75 12.38
C VAL A 226 -10.72 -12.28 11.57
N LEU A 227 -9.98 -13.25 12.11
CA LEU A 227 -8.88 -13.89 11.41
C LEU A 227 -9.36 -14.55 10.12
N ASN A 228 -10.46 -15.29 10.18
CA ASN A 228 -11.10 -15.90 9.01
C ASN A 228 -11.55 -14.84 7.99
N LYS A 229 -12.08 -13.69 8.44
CA LYS A 229 -12.47 -12.56 7.57
C LYS A 229 -11.24 -11.97 6.86
N MET A 230 -10.14 -11.74 7.58
CA MET A 230 -8.89 -11.25 7.00
C MET A 230 -8.28 -12.26 6.02
N GLU A 231 -8.33 -13.55 6.35
CA GLU A 231 -7.82 -14.61 5.49
C GLU A 231 -8.71 -14.80 4.25
N ASN A 232 -10.04 -14.66 4.38
CA ASN A 232 -10.95 -14.60 3.24
C ASN A 232 -10.61 -13.43 2.29
N LEU A 233 -10.31 -12.25 2.82
CA LEU A 233 -9.88 -11.12 1.98
C LEU A 233 -8.58 -11.43 1.21
N ARG A 234 -7.63 -12.10 1.87
CA ARG A 234 -6.38 -12.56 1.24
C ARG A 234 -6.63 -13.61 0.17
N ARG A 235 -7.48 -14.60 0.47
CA ARG A 235 -7.88 -15.67 -0.46
C ARG A 235 -8.58 -15.08 -1.68
N ASN A 236 -9.61 -14.25 -1.50
CA ASN A 236 -10.35 -13.65 -2.60
C ASN A 236 -9.45 -12.82 -3.53
N PHE A 237 -8.47 -12.10 -2.97
CA PHE A 237 -7.48 -11.36 -3.77
C PHE A 237 -6.56 -12.29 -4.61
N PHE A 238 -6.41 -13.56 -4.23
CA PHE A 238 -5.58 -14.56 -4.90
C PHE A 238 -6.38 -15.57 -5.77
N ASN A 239 -7.64 -15.85 -5.45
CA ASN A 239 -8.47 -16.95 -5.97
C ASN A 239 -8.66 -16.97 -7.49
N GLY A 240 -8.68 -15.81 -8.16
CA GLY A 240 -8.75 -15.75 -9.62
C GLY A 240 -7.61 -16.50 -10.33
N LEU A 241 -6.49 -16.78 -9.65
CA LEU A 241 -5.37 -17.57 -10.18
C LEU A 241 -5.64 -19.08 -10.18
N LEU A 242 -6.47 -19.57 -9.26
CA LEU A 242 -6.83 -20.99 -9.15
C LEU A 242 -7.79 -21.41 -10.28
N ALA A 243 -8.57 -20.46 -10.81
CA ALA A 243 -9.53 -20.70 -11.90
C ALA A 243 -8.85 -21.21 -13.18
N LYS A 244 -7.56 -20.89 -13.37
CA LYS A 244 -6.76 -21.42 -14.48
C LYS A 244 -6.66 -22.94 -14.45
N TRP A 245 -6.54 -23.52 -13.26
CA TRP A 245 -6.40 -24.97 -13.10
C TRP A 245 -7.74 -25.67 -13.30
N VAL A 246 -8.83 -25.06 -12.85
CA VAL A 246 -10.20 -25.49 -13.17
C VAL A 246 -10.41 -25.50 -14.69
N TRP A 247 -10.08 -24.40 -15.38
CA TRP A 247 -10.19 -24.35 -16.84
C TRP A 247 -9.32 -25.40 -17.55
N ARG A 248 -8.08 -25.62 -17.10
CA ARG A 248 -7.21 -26.66 -17.67
C ARG A 248 -7.78 -28.06 -17.50
N PHE A 249 -8.44 -28.33 -16.38
CA PHE A 249 -9.08 -29.62 -16.14
C PHE A 249 -10.26 -29.84 -17.08
N LEU A 250 -11.06 -28.79 -17.32
CA LEU A 250 -12.19 -28.87 -18.25
C LEU A 250 -11.78 -28.93 -19.73
N SER A 251 -10.71 -28.21 -20.11
CA SER A 251 -10.37 -27.98 -21.53
C SER A 251 -9.16 -28.74 -22.06
N GLN A 252 -8.38 -29.41 -21.21
CA GLN A 252 -7.13 -30.09 -21.60
C GLN A 252 -7.12 -31.56 -21.19
N ASP A 253 -8.18 -32.28 -21.58
CA ASP A 253 -8.40 -33.72 -21.38
C ASP A 253 -7.24 -34.62 -21.87
N ASN A 254 -6.48 -34.17 -22.86
CA ASN A 254 -5.33 -34.92 -23.38
C ASN A 254 -3.99 -34.58 -22.70
N SER A 255 -3.98 -33.71 -21.69
CA SER A 255 -2.74 -33.35 -21.00
C SER A 255 -2.35 -34.38 -19.92
N LEU A 256 -1.05 -34.66 -19.77
CA LEU A 256 -0.51 -35.48 -18.67
C LEU A 256 -1.00 -35.03 -17.29
N TRP A 257 -1.15 -33.71 -17.11
CA TRP A 257 -1.67 -33.14 -15.87
C TRP A 257 -3.15 -33.51 -15.64
N TYR A 258 -4.00 -33.42 -16.67
CA TYR A 258 -5.39 -33.88 -16.56
C TYR A 258 -5.46 -35.38 -16.30
N GLN A 259 -4.72 -36.20 -17.05
CA GLN A 259 -4.75 -37.65 -16.90
C GLN A 259 -4.36 -38.06 -15.47
N LEU A 260 -3.33 -37.42 -14.89
CA LEU A 260 -2.93 -37.64 -13.51
C LEU A 260 -4.03 -37.24 -12.51
N ILE A 261 -4.60 -36.05 -12.66
CA ILE A 261 -5.65 -35.56 -11.74
C ILE A 261 -6.92 -36.41 -11.88
N SER A 262 -7.31 -36.77 -13.10
CA SER A 262 -8.48 -37.61 -13.38
C SER A 262 -8.31 -39.04 -12.86
N ALA A 263 -7.09 -39.59 -12.88
CA ALA A 263 -6.81 -40.92 -12.33
C ALA A 263 -6.89 -40.93 -10.80
N ILE A 264 -6.48 -39.84 -10.14
CA ILE A 264 -6.47 -39.75 -8.67
C ILE A 264 -7.84 -39.33 -8.11
N HIS A 265 -8.53 -38.41 -8.79
CA HIS A 265 -9.71 -37.71 -8.26
C HIS A 265 -11.00 -37.93 -9.04
N GLY A 266 -10.96 -38.66 -10.17
CA GLY A 266 -12.09 -38.83 -11.08
C GLY A 266 -12.14 -37.77 -12.18
N SER A 267 -12.88 -38.05 -13.24
CA SER A 267 -13.01 -37.19 -14.44
C SER A 267 -14.05 -36.06 -14.30
N SER A 268 -14.87 -36.11 -13.24
CA SER A 268 -15.96 -35.16 -13.00
C SER A 268 -15.58 -34.16 -11.90
N THR A 269 -15.87 -32.88 -12.12
CA THR A 269 -15.73 -31.85 -11.07
C THR A 269 -16.82 -31.94 -10.00
N LYS A 270 -17.84 -32.78 -10.20
CA LYS A 270 -18.94 -33.02 -9.25
C LYS A 270 -18.65 -34.23 -8.35
N ASP A 271 -17.94 -35.23 -8.88
CA ASP A 271 -17.65 -36.49 -8.20
C ASP A 271 -16.23 -36.48 -7.63
N LEU A 272 -15.94 -35.56 -6.70
CA LEU A 272 -14.64 -35.54 -6.05
C LEU A 272 -14.60 -36.54 -4.91
N SER A 273 -13.85 -37.61 -5.11
CA SER A 273 -13.48 -38.56 -4.07
C SER A 273 -12.85 -37.83 -2.87
N THR A 274 -13.49 -37.99 -1.70
CA THR A 274 -13.04 -37.49 -0.39
C THR A 274 -11.88 -38.31 0.19
N ALA A 275 -11.41 -39.35 -0.51
CA ALA A 275 -10.48 -40.33 0.03
C ALA A 275 -9.12 -39.74 0.44
N TYR A 276 -8.65 -38.63 -0.16
CA TYR A 276 -7.36 -38.02 0.17
C TYR A 276 -7.39 -36.47 0.17
N PRO A 277 -6.80 -35.80 1.18
CA PRO A 277 -6.55 -34.36 1.13
C PRO A 277 -5.55 -34.03 0.02
N SER A 278 -5.97 -33.27 -0.99
CA SER A 278 -5.09 -32.82 -2.08
C SER A 278 -5.29 -31.34 -2.38
N THR A 279 -4.29 -30.72 -2.99
CA THR A 279 -4.37 -29.33 -3.46
C THR A 279 -5.51 -29.15 -4.47
N TRP A 280 -5.81 -30.17 -5.27
CA TRP A 280 -6.93 -30.15 -6.21
C TRP A 280 -8.28 -30.12 -5.48
N ASN A 281 -8.45 -30.96 -4.46
CA ASN A 281 -9.63 -30.97 -3.61
C ASN A 281 -9.83 -29.62 -2.90
N SER A 282 -8.75 -28.96 -2.46
CA SER A 282 -8.83 -27.60 -1.90
C SER A 282 -9.27 -26.55 -2.92
N ILE A 283 -8.80 -26.64 -4.17
CA ILE A 283 -9.20 -25.73 -5.25
C ILE A 283 -10.70 -25.86 -5.52
N ILE A 284 -11.22 -27.08 -5.69
CA ILE A 284 -12.65 -27.26 -6.01
C ILE A 284 -13.55 -26.85 -4.84
N LYS A 285 -13.16 -27.16 -3.59
CA LYS A 285 -13.88 -26.68 -2.40
C LYS A 285 -14.00 -25.15 -2.38
N GLU A 286 -12.94 -24.43 -2.75
CA GLU A 286 -12.94 -22.97 -2.82
C GLU A 286 -13.90 -22.45 -3.91
N PHE A 287 -13.92 -23.06 -5.09
CA PHE A 287 -14.86 -22.66 -6.15
C PHE A 287 -16.32 -23.00 -5.83
N ASN A 288 -16.57 -24.12 -5.15
CA ASN A 288 -17.91 -24.44 -4.64
C ASN A 288 -18.35 -23.45 -3.55
N TYR A 289 -17.43 -23.02 -2.69
CA TYR A 289 -17.71 -21.96 -1.72
C TYR A 289 -18.03 -20.62 -2.40
N LEU A 290 -17.31 -20.25 -3.46
CA LEU A 290 -17.63 -19.06 -4.27
C LEU A 290 -19.01 -19.15 -4.94
N LYS A 291 -19.39 -20.33 -5.44
CA LYS A 291 -20.73 -20.60 -5.98
C LYS A 291 -21.82 -20.32 -4.95
N VAL A 292 -21.63 -20.75 -3.70
CA VAL A 292 -22.57 -20.45 -2.59
C VAL A 292 -22.64 -18.96 -2.25
N GLN A 293 -21.57 -18.19 -2.48
CA GLN A 293 -21.54 -16.73 -2.29
C GLN A 293 -22.13 -15.94 -3.46
N GLY A 294 -22.69 -16.61 -4.48
CA GLY A 294 -23.31 -15.99 -5.66
C GLY A 294 -22.36 -15.78 -6.85
N VAL A 295 -21.14 -16.33 -6.80
CA VAL A 295 -20.18 -16.27 -7.92
C VAL A 295 -19.91 -17.68 -8.44
N ASP A 296 -20.72 -18.13 -9.40
CA ASP A 296 -20.56 -19.43 -10.04
C ASP A 296 -19.56 -19.36 -11.20
N VAL A 297 -18.27 -19.57 -10.92
CA VAL A 297 -17.22 -19.56 -11.95
C VAL A 297 -17.39 -20.74 -12.94
N PHE A 298 -18.04 -21.83 -12.53
CA PHE A 298 -18.27 -22.98 -13.40
C PHE A 298 -19.36 -22.69 -14.43
N SER A 299 -20.42 -21.94 -14.08
CA SER A 299 -21.47 -21.58 -15.04
C SER A 299 -20.97 -20.68 -16.18
N HIS A 300 -19.87 -19.96 -15.96
CA HIS A 300 -19.16 -19.16 -16.97
C HIS A 300 -18.20 -19.98 -17.86
N CYS A 301 -18.02 -21.26 -17.56
CA CYS A 301 -17.33 -22.22 -18.41
C CYS A 301 -18.41 -23.02 -19.13
N LYS A 302 -18.63 -22.79 -20.43
CA LYS A 302 -19.68 -23.46 -21.20
C LYS A 302 -19.07 -24.31 -22.30
N ILE A 303 -19.67 -25.45 -22.63
CA ILE A 303 -19.31 -26.21 -23.84
C ILE A 303 -20.03 -25.57 -25.01
N ARG A 304 -19.31 -25.26 -26.09
CA ARG A 304 -19.87 -24.98 -27.41
C ARG A 304 -19.85 -26.28 -28.20
N ILE A 305 -21.03 -26.83 -28.43
CA ILE A 305 -21.23 -28.12 -29.12
C ILE A 305 -20.76 -28.00 -30.58
N GLY A 306 -20.03 -29.01 -31.02
CA GLY A 306 -19.52 -29.26 -32.35
C GLY A 306 -20.12 -30.54 -32.93
N ASN A 307 -19.36 -31.63 -33.05
CA ASN A 307 -19.82 -32.91 -33.60
C ASN A 307 -20.42 -33.89 -32.57
N GLY A 308 -20.47 -33.52 -31.29
CA GLY A 308 -21.19 -34.25 -30.26
C GLY A 308 -20.58 -35.58 -29.82
N LEU A 309 -19.33 -35.89 -30.23
CA LEU A 309 -18.65 -37.14 -29.85
C LEU A 309 -18.24 -37.18 -28.36
N HIS A 310 -18.18 -36.02 -27.69
CA HIS A 310 -17.74 -35.88 -26.30
C HIS A 310 -18.78 -35.21 -25.38
N SER A 311 -19.99 -34.95 -25.87
CA SER A 311 -21.11 -34.38 -25.09
C SER A 311 -22.25 -35.40 -24.98
N TRP A 312 -22.62 -35.80 -23.77
CA TRP A 312 -23.74 -36.72 -23.55
C TRP A 312 -25.01 -35.93 -23.28
N PHE A 313 -25.75 -35.65 -24.36
CA PHE A 313 -27.00 -34.88 -24.35
C PHE A 313 -27.94 -35.23 -23.17
N TRP A 314 -28.09 -36.51 -22.84
CA TRP A 314 -29.01 -36.98 -21.80
C TRP A 314 -28.43 -37.02 -20.38
N LYS A 315 -27.10 -37.00 -20.22
CA LYS A 315 -26.41 -37.22 -18.94
C LYS A 315 -25.62 -36.01 -18.43
N ASP A 316 -25.32 -35.07 -19.31
CA ASP A 316 -24.63 -33.84 -18.93
C ASP A 316 -25.63 -32.80 -18.42
N LEU A 317 -25.18 -31.94 -17.49
CA LEU A 317 -26.02 -30.86 -16.95
C LEU A 317 -25.88 -29.61 -17.81
N TRP A 318 -26.92 -29.36 -18.60
CA TRP A 318 -27.00 -28.22 -19.52
C TRP A 318 -27.49 -26.95 -18.81
N ILE A 319 -28.49 -27.05 -17.92
CA ILE A 319 -29.07 -25.96 -17.10
C ILE A 319 -29.57 -26.51 -15.76
N GLY A 320 -29.29 -25.82 -14.64
CA GLY A 320 -29.79 -26.18 -13.30
C GLY A 320 -29.06 -27.38 -12.65
N ASP A 321 -29.74 -28.07 -11.71
CA ASP A 321 -29.16 -29.13 -10.88
C ASP A 321 -29.56 -30.57 -11.28
N CYS A 322 -30.26 -30.76 -12.42
CA CYS A 322 -30.76 -32.07 -12.89
C CYS A 322 -30.32 -32.40 -14.34
N THR A 323 -30.26 -33.69 -14.69
CA THR A 323 -30.03 -34.19 -16.06
C THR A 323 -31.34 -34.24 -16.88
N LEU A 324 -31.26 -34.15 -18.20
CA LEU A 324 -32.42 -34.11 -19.12
C LEU A 324 -33.23 -35.42 -19.20
N SER A 325 -32.91 -36.43 -18.41
CA SER A 325 -33.59 -37.73 -18.40
C SER A 325 -34.79 -37.76 -17.43
N GLY A 326 -35.74 -36.84 -17.59
CA GLY A 326 -37.08 -36.96 -16.97
C GLY A 326 -37.92 -35.67 -16.92
N GLY A 327 -38.90 -35.54 -17.83
CA GLY A 327 -40.17 -34.81 -17.65
C GLY A 327 -40.14 -33.26 -17.68
N ILE A 328 -41.33 -32.65 -17.89
CA ILE A 328 -41.58 -31.21 -18.17
C ILE A 328 -41.00 -30.76 -19.53
N GLU A 329 -41.22 -31.58 -20.56
CA GLU A 329 -40.45 -31.52 -21.81
C GLU A 329 -40.92 -30.44 -22.81
N GLU A 330 -42.15 -29.92 -22.71
CA GLU A 330 -42.70 -28.98 -23.70
C GLU A 330 -42.36 -27.51 -23.41
N GLN A 331 -42.50 -27.06 -22.15
CA GLN A 331 -42.10 -25.69 -21.73
C GLN A 331 -40.58 -25.48 -21.78
N GLN A 332 -39.82 -26.56 -21.60
CA GLN A 332 -38.37 -26.54 -21.72
C GLN A 332 -37.91 -26.52 -23.17
N LEU A 333 -38.67 -27.13 -24.09
CA LEU A 333 -38.40 -27.09 -25.53
C LEU A 333 -38.55 -25.67 -26.09
N GLU A 334 -39.60 -24.93 -25.72
CA GLU A 334 -39.76 -23.52 -26.13
C GLU A 334 -38.61 -22.63 -25.61
N HIS A 335 -38.17 -22.86 -24.37
CA HIS A 335 -37.01 -22.17 -23.80
C HIS A 335 -35.68 -22.58 -24.46
N LEU A 336 -35.53 -23.86 -24.81
CA LEU A 336 -34.35 -24.40 -25.50
C LEU A 336 -34.26 -23.82 -26.91
N VAL A 337 -35.38 -23.71 -27.63
CA VAL A 337 -35.48 -23.06 -28.94
C VAL A 337 -35.07 -21.59 -28.85
N ALA A 338 -35.54 -20.86 -27.83
CA ALA A 338 -35.14 -19.47 -27.59
C ALA A 338 -33.64 -19.31 -27.25
N LEU A 339 -33.03 -20.28 -26.56
CA LEU A 339 -31.60 -20.28 -26.25
C LEU A 339 -30.72 -20.69 -27.44
N LEU A 340 -31.22 -21.61 -28.29
CA LEU A 340 -30.56 -22.09 -29.50
C LEU A 340 -30.62 -21.09 -30.67
N ASP A 341 -31.51 -20.10 -30.61
CA ASP A 341 -31.70 -19.07 -31.65
C ASP A 341 -30.42 -18.25 -31.91
N SER A 342 -29.50 -18.20 -30.93
CA SER A 342 -28.19 -17.54 -31.04
C SER A 342 -27.02 -18.49 -31.38
N VAL A 343 -27.26 -19.79 -31.51
CA VAL A 343 -26.23 -20.82 -31.63
C VAL A 343 -26.00 -21.21 -33.09
N ILE A 344 -24.86 -20.80 -33.64
CA ILE A 344 -24.43 -21.22 -34.98
C ILE A 344 -23.66 -22.54 -34.87
N LEU A 345 -24.26 -23.62 -35.36
CA LEU A 345 -23.65 -24.95 -35.46
C LEU A 345 -22.54 -24.96 -36.52
N SER A 346 -21.44 -25.63 -36.23
CA SER A 346 -20.30 -25.77 -37.14
C SER A 346 -19.80 -27.21 -37.17
N ASN A 347 -19.32 -27.68 -38.32
CA ASN A 347 -18.80 -29.05 -38.52
C ASN A 347 -17.47 -29.35 -37.80
N SER A 348 -17.01 -28.50 -36.88
CA SER A 348 -15.79 -28.70 -36.08
C SER A 348 -16.09 -29.34 -34.72
N ASN A 349 -15.09 -29.96 -34.08
CA ASN A 349 -15.20 -30.55 -32.73
C ASN A 349 -15.68 -29.55 -31.67
N ASP A 350 -16.33 -30.07 -30.64
CA ASP A 350 -16.80 -29.32 -29.46
C ASP A 350 -15.65 -28.57 -28.78
N ILE A 351 -15.88 -27.32 -28.36
CA ILE A 351 -14.87 -26.50 -27.68
C ILE A 351 -15.48 -25.82 -26.45
N TRP A 352 -14.75 -25.76 -25.35
CA TRP A 352 -15.16 -24.95 -24.20
C TRP A 352 -14.97 -23.46 -24.50
N VAL A 353 -15.99 -22.67 -24.16
CA VAL A 353 -16.11 -21.25 -24.43
C VAL A 353 -16.46 -20.52 -23.12
N SER A 354 -15.86 -19.36 -22.90
CA SER A 354 -16.17 -18.49 -21.77
C SER A 354 -17.08 -17.35 -22.21
N ASP A 355 -18.20 -17.15 -21.52
CA ASP A 355 -19.15 -16.07 -21.81
C ASP A 355 -18.76 -14.71 -21.19
N LEU A 356 -17.63 -14.68 -20.47
CA LEU A 356 -17.09 -13.46 -19.86
C LEU A 356 -16.51 -12.46 -20.88
N ASN A 357 -16.46 -12.85 -22.17
CA ASN A 357 -16.04 -12.00 -23.27
C ASN A 357 -16.76 -12.37 -24.58
N ARG A 358 -16.70 -11.48 -25.57
CA ARG A 358 -17.43 -11.64 -26.84
C ARG A 358 -16.80 -12.64 -27.81
N ASP A 359 -15.52 -12.96 -27.64
CA ASP A 359 -14.81 -13.90 -28.51
C ASP A 359 -14.80 -15.33 -27.97
N GLY A 360 -15.38 -15.55 -26.78
CA GLY A 360 -15.59 -16.87 -26.24
C GLY A 360 -14.34 -17.53 -25.63
N VAL A 361 -13.21 -16.83 -25.57
CA VAL A 361 -11.94 -17.41 -25.14
C VAL A 361 -11.76 -17.24 -23.64
N PHE A 362 -11.62 -18.32 -22.87
CA PHE A 362 -11.36 -18.17 -21.44
C PHE A 362 -10.05 -17.44 -21.14
N ARG A 363 -10.14 -16.38 -20.35
CA ARG A 363 -8.97 -15.69 -19.81
C ARG A 363 -9.13 -15.50 -18.32
N VAL A 364 -8.07 -15.83 -17.60
CA VAL A 364 -7.92 -15.54 -16.17
C VAL A 364 -8.09 -14.05 -15.84
N LYS A 365 -7.89 -13.15 -16.82
CA LYS A 365 -8.19 -11.72 -16.65
C LYS A 365 -9.69 -11.48 -16.44
N ASP A 366 -10.55 -12.18 -17.17
CA ASP A 366 -11.98 -11.88 -17.24
C ASP A 366 -12.69 -12.42 -16.00
N VAL A 367 -12.33 -13.63 -15.53
CA VAL A 367 -12.75 -14.16 -14.22
C VAL A 367 -12.28 -13.27 -13.06
N ARG A 368 -11.05 -12.73 -13.15
CA ARG A 368 -10.55 -11.79 -12.13
C ARG A 368 -11.38 -10.51 -12.12
N ASN A 369 -11.69 -9.95 -13.28
CA ASN A 369 -12.50 -8.74 -13.37
C ASN A 369 -13.88 -8.95 -12.71
N LEU A 370 -14.52 -10.10 -12.96
CA LEU A 370 -15.79 -10.47 -12.33
C LEU A 370 -15.68 -10.52 -10.80
N LEU A 371 -14.70 -11.29 -10.27
CA LEU A 371 -14.48 -11.42 -8.83
C LEU A 371 -14.12 -10.08 -8.17
N ASP A 372 -13.21 -9.35 -8.81
CA ASP A 372 -12.79 -8.04 -8.36
C ASP A 372 -14.04 -7.14 -8.31
N GLU A 373 -14.84 -7.02 -9.38
CA GLU A 373 -16.07 -6.21 -9.45
C GLU A 373 -17.05 -6.51 -8.32
N PHE A 374 -17.25 -7.78 -7.99
CA PHE A 374 -18.16 -8.21 -6.93
C PHE A 374 -17.65 -7.88 -5.52
N PHE A 375 -16.36 -8.10 -5.23
CA PHE A 375 -15.84 -8.05 -3.85
C PHE A 375 -15.16 -6.74 -3.44
N LEU A 376 -14.76 -5.87 -4.38
CA LEU A 376 -13.93 -4.70 -4.09
C LEU A 376 -14.61 -3.39 -4.55
N PRO A 377 -14.47 -2.25 -3.83
CA PRO A 377 -15.01 -0.96 -4.28
C PRO A 377 -14.31 -0.43 -5.55
N ARG A 378 -15.00 0.42 -6.34
CA ARG A 378 -14.48 1.06 -7.57
C ARG A 378 -13.66 2.32 -7.22
N GLU A 379 -12.54 2.57 -7.93
CA GLU A 379 -11.80 3.86 -7.90
C GLU A 379 -11.53 4.35 -9.35
N ASP A 380 -11.37 5.66 -9.53
CA ASP A 380 -11.48 6.34 -10.83
C ASP A 380 -10.23 6.25 -11.74
N VAL A 381 -9.03 6.05 -11.19
CA VAL A 381 -7.79 6.08 -11.99
C VAL A 381 -7.05 4.74 -11.92
N PRO A 382 -7.09 3.91 -13.00
CA PRO A 382 -6.31 2.69 -13.04
C PRO A 382 -4.84 3.07 -13.11
N THR A 383 -4.02 2.44 -12.26
CA THR A 383 -2.59 2.61 -12.36
C THR A 383 -2.12 2.09 -13.77
N ARG A 384 -0.91 2.38 -14.25
CA ARG A 384 -0.37 1.78 -15.50
C ARG A 384 0.86 0.87 -15.28
N TRP A 385 0.92 -0.32 -15.89
CA TRP A 385 1.99 -1.33 -15.68
C TRP A 385 2.40 -1.96 -17.02
N VAL A 386 3.70 -1.90 -17.35
CA VAL A 386 4.28 -2.48 -18.56
C VAL A 386 5.03 -3.77 -18.23
N LYS A 387 4.64 -4.89 -18.85
CA LYS A 387 5.22 -6.22 -18.56
C LYS A 387 6.66 -6.39 -19.05
N ASN A 388 7.03 -5.66 -20.09
CA ASN A 388 8.29 -5.81 -20.82
C ASN A 388 9.48 -5.12 -20.13
N ILE A 389 9.28 -4.48 -18.97
CA ILE A 389 10.34 -3.77 -18.24
C ILE A 389 10.44 -4.30 -16.80
N PRO A 390 11.55 -4.07 -16.09
CA PRO A 390 11.70 -4.52 -14.71
C PRO A 390 10.62 -3.95 -13.79
N ILE A 391 10.25 -4.73 -12.77
CA ILE A 391 9.24 -4.32 -11.79
C ILE A 391 9.60 -2.99 -11.09
N LYS A 392 10.88 -2.79 -10.75
CA LYS A 392 11.37 -1.56 -10.11
C LYS A 392 11.12 -0.30 -10.94
N VAL A 393 11.19 -0.40 -12.28
CA VAL A 393 11.01 0.72 -13.21
C VAL A 393 9.54 1.15 -13.25
N ASN A 394 8.63 0.18 -13.23
CA ASN A 394 7.21 0.47 -13.13
C ASN A 394 6.80 1.04 -11.75
N ILE A 395 7.36 0.52 -10.64
CA ILE A 395 7.11 1.11 -9.31
C ILE A 395 7.57 2.57 -9.31
N PHE A 396 8.71 2.83 -9.94
CA PHE A 396 9.22 4.17 -10.10
C PHE A 396 8.29 5.08 -10.92
N ALA A 397 7.82 4.64 -12.10
CA ALA A 397 6.87 5.40 -12.91
C ALA A 397 5.53 5.63 -12.19
N TRP A 398 5.08 4.67 -11.40
CA TRP A 398 3.90 4.83 -10.54
C TRP A 398 4.11 5.91 -9.47
N ARG A 399 5.28 5.92 -8.79
CA ARG A 399 5.62 6.95 -7.82
C ARG A 399 5.75 8.33 -8.48
N LEU A 400 6.26 8.39 -9.71
CA LEU A 400 6.31 9.61 -10.50
C LEU A 400 4.89 10.16 -10.76
N ALA A 401 3.98 9.30 -11.23
CA ALA A 401 2.59 9.68 -11.53
C ALA A 401 1.82 10.21 -10.31
N LEU A 402 2.21 9.81 -9.10
CA LEU A 402 1.60 10.27 -7.84
C LEU A 402 2.36 11.43 -7.17
N ASP A 403 3.41 11.94 -7.80
CA ASP A 403 4.33 12.92 -7.21
C ASP A 403 4.89 12.48 -5.85
N ARG A 404 5.37 11.23 -5.76
CA ARG A 404 5.90 10.61 -4.52
C ARG A 404 7.38 10.26 -4.61
N LEU A 405 8.12 10.81 -5.57
CA LEU A 405 9.57 10.68 -5.65
C LEU A 405 10.25 11.63 -4.66
N PRO A 406 11.44 11.29 -4.13
CA PRO A 406 12.17 12.16 -3.21
C PRO A 406 12.95 13.26 -3.96
N THR A 407 12.24 14.05 -4.76
CA THR A 407 12.76 15.29 -5.36
C THR A 407 13.01 16.34 -4.27
N ARG A 408 13.86 17.36 -4.49
CA ARG A 408 14.11 18.40 -3.47
C ARG A 408 12.81 19.08 -3.01
N ALA A 409 11.85 19.34 -3.90
CA ALA A 409 10.53 19.87 -3.53
C ALA A 409 9.76 18.92 -2.59
N ASN A 410 9.69 17.63 -2.91
CA ASN A 410 9.00 16.63 -2.08
C ASN A 410 9.72 16.32 -0.76
N LEU A 411 11.04 16.51 -0.72
CA LEU A 411 11.84 16.42 0.50
C LEU A 411 11.60 17.64 1.39
N ALA A 412 11.58 18.84 0.82
CA ALA A 412 11.25 20.08 1.52
C ALA A 412 9.84 20.03 2.12
N GLN A 413 8.84 19.54 1.37
CA GLN A 413 7.48 19.30 1.89
C GLN A 413 7.43 18.31 3.06
N ARG A 414 8.44 17.44 3.20
CA ARG A 414 8.58 16.48 4.31
C ARG A 414 9.53 16.97 5.39
N ASN A 415 9.86 18.26 5.39
CA ASN A 415 10.80 18.89 6.32
C ASN A 415 12.21 18.27 6.29
N VAL A 416 12.62 17.67 5.16
CA VAL A 416 13.99 17.17 4.97
C VAL A 416 14.84 18.29 4.37
N VAL A 417 15.94 18.59 5.06
CA VAL A 417 16.87 19.66 4.69
C VAL A 417 17.62 19.29 3.42
N THR A 418 17.62 20.18 2.44
CA THR A 418 18.43 20.06 1.22
C THR A 418 19.22 21.35 1.04
N GLU A 419 20.46 21.26 0.53
CA GLU A 419 21.35 22.42 0.35
C GLU A 419 20.79 23.47 -0.62
N SER A 420 19.95 23.02 -1.55
CA SER A 420 19.23 23.87 -2.48
C SER A 420 17.92 23.18 -2.87
N GLN A 421 16.92 23.98 -3.22
CA GLN A 421 15.68 23.50 -3.85
C GLN A 421 15.74 23.50 -5.38
N SER A 422 16.81 24.06 -5.97
CA SER A 422 17.02 24.10 -7.42
C SER A 422 17.20 22.71 -8.02
N CYS A 423 16.90 22.57 -9.31
CA CYS A 423 17.19 21.38 -10.07
C CYS A 423 18.70 21.12 -10.14
N PRO A 424 19.22 19.98 -9.67
CA PRO A 424 20.65 19.72 -9.63
C PRO A 424 21.31 19.55 -11.01
N LEU A 425 20.52 19.54 -12.09
CA LEU A 425 20.99 19.35 -13.46
C LEU A 425 21.19 20.65 -14.24
N CYS A 426 20.48 21.71 -13.87
CA CYS A 426 20.48 23.00 -14.57
C CYS A 426 20.47 24.22 -13.63
N ASP A 427 20.34 24.02 -12.33
CA ASP A 427 20.31 25.03 -11.27
C ASP A 427 19.28 26.16 -11.41
N ALA A 428 18.34 26.05 -12.35
CA ALA A 428 17.48 27.17 -12.74
C ALA A 428 16.20 27.34 -11.90
N ILE A 429 15.51 26.26 -11.56
CA ILE A 429 14.14 26.28 -10.99
C ILE A 429 13.99 25.16 -9.94
N LEU A 430 12.97 25.27 -9.07
CA LEU A 430 12.53 24.24 -8.11
C LEU A 430 12.52 22.82 -8.72
N GLU A 431 13.18 21.87 -8.06
CA GLU A 431 13.15 20.45 -8.44
C GLU A 431 11.89 19.75 -7.91
N ASP A 432 10.79 19.89 -8.64
CA ASP A 432 9.63 19.00 -8.52
C ASP A 432 9.66 17.88 -9.59
N THR A 433 8.68 16.97 -9.55
CA THR A 433 8.61 15.87 -10.53
C THR A 433 8.30 16.36 -11.94
N SER A 434 7.41 17.34 -12.09
CA SER A 434 7.08 17.95 -13.38
C SER A 434 8.32 18.57 -14.04
N TYR A 435 9.12 19.30 -13.28
CA TYR A 435 10.32 19.94 -13.74
C TYR A 435 11.43 18.94 -14.05
N LEU A 436 11.72 18.04 -13.10
CA LEU A 436 12.83 17.08 -13.24
C LEU A 436 12.65 16.11 -14.40
N PHE A 437 11.42 15.77 -14.79
CA PHE A 437 11.16 14.77 -15.84
C PHE A 437 10.59 15.34 -17.14
N PHE A 438 10.12 16.59 -17.15
CA PHE A 438 9.43 17.15 -18.32
C PHE A 438 9.92 18.54 -18.73
N ASN A 439 10.23 19.43 -17.78
CA ASN A 439 10.61 20.83 -18.12
C ASN A 439 12.11 21.13 -18.13
N CYS A 440 12.93 20.35 -17.43
CA CYS A 440 14.39 20.53 -17.46
C CYS A 440 14.96 20.24 -18.87
N SER A 441 16.05 20.90 -19.24
CA SER A 441 16.68 20.77 -20.56
C SER A 441 17.04 19.33 -20.90
N LEU A 442 17.64 18.60 -19.96
CA LEU A 442 18.06 17.21 -20.17
C LEU A 442 16.87 16.26 -20.48
N PRO A 443 15.78 16.21 -19.70
CA PRO A 443 14.58 15.43 -20.05
C PRO A 443 13.92 15.86 -21.36
N ARG A 444 13.89 17.17 -21.67
CA ARG A 444 13.35 17.65 -22.95
C ARG A 444 14.16 17.11 -24.11
N ASP A 445 15.47 17.19 -24.05
CA ASP A 445 16.35 16.67 -25.10
C ASP A 445 16.26 15.14 -25.21
N ALA A 446 16.20 14.43 -24.08
CA ALA A 446 15.97 12.98 -24.07
C ALA A 446 14.62 12.60 -24.71
N THR A 447 13.56 13.37 -24.43
CA THR A 447 12.23 13.16 -25.02
C THR A 447 12.25 13.44 -26.52
N ARG A 448 12.92 14.51 -26.98
CA ARG A 448 13.06 14.81 -28.41
C ARG A 448 13.80 13.70 -29.15
N LEU A 449 14.91 13.21 -28.59
CA LEU A 449 15.67 12.10 -29.16
C LEU A 449 14.86 10.80 -29.19
N LEU A 450 14.08 10.53 -28.14
CA LEU A 450 13.18 9.37 -28.08
C LEU A 450 12.07 9.47 -29.15
N CYS A 451 11.41 10.62 -29.29
CA CYS A 451 10.41 10.86 -30.33
C CYS A 451 11.01 10.65 -31.72
N ARG A 452 12.22 11.17 -31.98
CA ARG A 452 12.95 10.93 -33.24
C ARG A 452 13.25 9.45 -33.46
N TRP A 453 13.71 8.75 -32.44
CA TRP A 453 14.00 7.31 -32.53
C TRP A 453 12.75 6.48 -32.88
N TRP A 454 11.58 6.90 -32.41
CA TRP A 454 10.30 6.24 -32.68
C TRP A 454 9.53 6.82 -33.89
N ASN A 455 10.16 7.71 -34.68
CA ASN A 455 9.52 8.44 -35.78
C ASN A 455 8.19 9.12 -35.38
N LEU A 456 8.14 9.63 -34.15
CA LEU A 456 7.05 10.44 -33.63
C LEU A 456 7.40 11.93 -33.83
N GLY A 457 6.38 12.76 -34.07
CA GLY A 457 6.57 14.21 -34.11
C GLY A 457 7.27 14.70 -32.83
N VAL A 458 8.07 15.76 -32.94
CA VAL A 458 8.76 16.34 -31.79
C VAL A 458 7.70 16.87 -30.81
N GLN A 459 7.74 16.37 -29.56
CA GLN A 459 6.80 16.76 -28.52
C GLN A 459 7.54 17.24 -27.28
N THR A 460 6.90 18.13 -26.54
CA THR A 460 7.31 18.55 -25.22
C THR A 460 6.11 18.46 -24.29
N PHE A 461 6.32 17.92 -23.11
CA PHE A 461 5.29 17.82 -22.07
C PHE A 461 5.74 18.66 -20.88
N SER A 462 4.78 19.10 -20.08
CA SER A 462 5.06 19.84 -18.84
C SER A 462 4.77 19.01 -17.59
N SER A 463 4.04 17.89 -17.73
CA SER A 463 3.65 17.02 -16.63
C SER A 463 3.37 15.58 -17.10
N TYR A 464 3.25 14.65 -16.13
CA TYR A 464 2.82 13.28 -16.40
C TYR A 464 1.39 13.23 -16.98
N ALA A 465 0.50 14.12 -16.54
CA ALA A 465 -0.89 14.17 -17.01
C ALA A 465 -0.95 14.56 -18.50
N GLU A 466 -0.20 15.59 -18.91
CA GLU A 466 -0.10 15.99 -20.32
C GLU A 466 0.50 14.89 -21.19
N TRP A 467 1.59 14.27 -20.72
CA TRP A 467 2.17 13.12 -21.41
C TRP A 467 1.16 11.99 -21.58
N LEU A 468 0.34 11.72 -20.56
CA LEU A 468 -0.65 10.65 -20.60
C LEU A 468 -1.77 10.93 -21.61
N VAL A 469 -2.27 12.17 -21.67
CA VAL A 469 -3.27 12.60 -22.66
C VAL A 469 -2.71 12.42 -24.08
N TRP A 470 -1.50 12.92 -24.33
CA TRP A 470 -0.82 12.74 -25.60
C TRP A 470 -0.60 11.26 -25.93
N PHE A 471 -0.04 10.49 -25.01
CA PHE A 471 0.28 9.07 -25.22
C PHE A 471 -0.97 8.26 -25.56
N ASN A 472 -2.11 8.56 -24.92
CA ASN A 472 -3.38 7.93 -25.25
C ASN A 472 -3.83 8.27 -26.68
N SER A 473 -3.57 9.48 -27.18
CA SER A 473 -3.89 9.91 -28.56
C SER A 473 -2.98 9.32 -29.65
N VAL A 474 -1.77 8.85 -29.29
CA VAL A 474 -0.81 8.28 -30.26
C VAL A 474 -1.41 7.07 -30.97
N ARG A 475 -1.42 7.11 -32.31
CA ARG A 475 -1.87 6.01 -33.19
C ARG A 475 -0.71 5.07 -33.48
N LEU A 476 -0.61 3.99 -32.71
CA LEU A 476 0.33 2.90 -32.91
C LEU A 476 -0.36 1.56 -32.69
N ALA A 477 0.16 0.50 -33.30
CA ALA A 477 -0.27 -0.85 -33.01
C ALA A 477 -0.15 -1.13 -31.50
N SER A 478 -1.11 -1.87 -30.94
CA SER A 478 -1.26 -2.04 -29.48
C SER A 478 0.00 -2.62 -28.81
N ASN A 479 0.68 -3.54 -29.48
CA ASN A 479 1.95 -4.12 -29.04
C ASN A 479 3.08 -3.07 -29.00
N LEU A 480 3.24 -2.27 -30.05
CA LEU A 480 4.24 -1.21 -30.14
C LEU A 480 3.95 -0.09 -29.14
N LYS A 481 2.68 0.24 -28.92
CA LYS A 481 2.26 1.23 -27.92
C LYS A 481 2.68 0.79 -26.51
N VAL A 482 2.50 -0.48 -26.14
CA VAL A 482 2.97 -1.00 -24.84
C VAL A 482 4.50 -0.95 -24.70
N ILE A 483 5.24 -1.20 -25.78
CA ILE A 483 6.70 -1.10 -25.78
C ILE A 483 7.12 0.36 -25.61
N LEU A 484 6.55 1.29 -26.38
CA LEU A 484 6.79 2.71 -26.28
C LEU A 484 6.52 3.24 -24.86
N GLU A 485 5.42 2.82 -24.23
CA GLU A 485 5.15 3.14 -22.83
C GLU A 485 6.29 2.69 -21.90
N GLY A 486 6.79 1.47 -22.14
CA GLY A 486 7.95 0.94 -21.45
C GLY A 486 9.20 1.79 -21.65
N VAL A 487 9.47 2.25 -22.88
CA VAL A 487 10.61 3.11 -23.21
C VAL A 487 10.53 4.44 -22.45
N PHE A 488 9.36 5.07 -22.37
CA PHE A 488 9.19 6.27 -21.55
C PHE A 488 9.50 6.01 -20.07
N TYR A 489 9.05 4.89 -19.51
CA TYR A 489 9.33 4.56 -18.11
C TYR A 489 10.82 4.29 -17.86
N VAL A 490 11.50 3.64 -18.81
CA VAL A 490 12.95 3.43 -18.77
C VAL A 490 13.71 4.75 -18.89
N THR A 491 13.20 5.68 -19.69
CA THR A 491 13.76 7.03 -19.86
C THR A 491 13.72 7.79 -18.54
N TRP A 492 12.56 7.86 -17.88
CA TRP A 492 12.45 8.51 -16.57
C TRP A 492 13.31 7.82 -15.51
N TRP A 493 13.36 6.49 -15.50
CA TRP A 493 14.26 5.75 -14.60
C TRP A 493 15.73 6.09 -14.84
N SER A 494 16.14 6.25 -16.10
CA SER A 494 17.52 6.58 -16.47
C SER A 494 17.86 8.02 -16.11
N LEU A 495 16.95 8.97 -16.34
CA LEU A 495 17.08 10.36 -15.90
C LEU A 495 17.24 10.47 -14.37
N TRP A 496 16.45 9.70 -13.62
CA TRP A 496 16.56 9.64 -12.16
C TRP A 496 17.91 9.11 -11.68
N ASN A 497 18.40 8.04 -12.28
CA ASN A 497 19.72 7.50 -11.94
C ASN A 497 20.84 8.46 -12.33
N PHE A 498 20.73 9.12 -13.48
CA PHE A 498 21.68 10.14 -13.91
C PHE A 498 21.75 11.28 -12.89
N ARG A 499 20.59 11.80 -12.46
CA ARG A 499 20.49 12.81 -11.40
C ARG A 499 21.13 12.34 -10.09
N ASN A 500 20.85 11.12 -9.64
CA ASN A 500 21.44 10.62 -8.40
C ASN A 500 22.95 10.40 -8.51
N GLN A 501 23.44 9.92 -9.64
CA GLN A 501 24.89 9.84 -9.88
C GLN A 501 25.54 11.22 -9.90
N PHE A 502 24.87 12.21 -10.52
CA PHE A 502 25.37 13.59 -10.55
C PHE A 502 25.50 14.19 -9.14
N LEU A 503 24.60 13.81 -8.21
CA LEU A 503 24.61 14.29 -6.83
C LEU A 503 25.55 13.52 -5.90
N PHE A 504 25.60 12.20 -6.01
CA PHE A 504 26.21 11.34 -4.99
C PHE A 504 27.48 10.62 -5.46
N ALA A 505 27.74 10.54 -6.76
CA ALA A 505 28.93 9.84 -7.25
C ALA A 505 30.16 10.76 -7.25
N SER A 506 31.33 10.20 -6.94
CA SER A 506 32.62 10.90 -7.01
C SER A 506 32.95 11.37 -8.42
N LYS A 507 32.52 10.64 -9.45
CA LYS A 507 32.69 10.99 -10.87
C LYS A 507 31.33 11.33 -11.49
N LYS A 508 31.19 12.57 -11.96
CA LYS A 508 29.96 13.03 -12.61
C LYS A 508 29.72 12.31 -13.95
N PRO A 509 28.48 11.87 -14.23
CA PRO A 509 28.15 11.19 -15.49
C PRO A 509 28.13 12.18 -16.68
N ARG A 510 28.46 11.70 -17.88
CA ARG A 510 28.47 12.50 -19.12
C ARG A 510 27.06 12.56 -19.71
N LYS A 511 26.57 13.77 -20.03
CA LYS A 511 25.22 13.95 -20.64
C LYS A 511 25.08 13.22 -21.99
N GLU A 512 26.15 13.16 -22.76
CA GLU A 512 26.20 12.52 -24.09
C GLU A 512 25.87 11.01 -24.07
N SER A 513 26.16 10.31 -22.97
CA SER A 513 25.94 8.85 -22.91
C SER A 513 24.51 8.48 -22.51
N ILE A 514 23.71 9.42 -22.00
CA ILE A 514 22.42 9.11 -21.38
C ILE A 514 21.43 8.50 -22.37
N PHE A 515 21.39 9.01 -23.60
CA PHE A 515 20.46 8.52 -24.61
C PHE A 515 20.84 7.12 -25.08
N ASN A 516 22.14 6.87 -25.29
CA ASN A 516 22.64 5.54 -25.61
C ASN A 516 22.31 4.53 -24.50
N ASP A 517 22.45 4.93 -23.23
CA ASP A 517 22.06 4.12 -22.08
C ASP A 517 20.55 3.84 -22.05
N ILE A 518 19.72 4.84 -22.38
CA ILE A 518 18.27 4.68 -22.46
C ILE A 518 17.90 3.67 -23.53
N VAL A 519 18.45 3.80 -24.74
CA VAL A 519 18.19 2.89 -25.87
C VAL A 519 18.65 1.47 -25.51
N LEU A 520 19.88 1.32 -25.02
CA LEU A 520 20.44 0.02 -24.63
C LEU A 520 19.62 -0.65 -23.53
N ARG A 521 19.26 0.07 -22.46
CA ARG A 521 18.45 -0.47 -21.35
C ARG A 521 17.04 -0.83 -21.79
N SER A 522 16.43 0.04 -22.60
CA SER A 522 15.08 -0.18 -23.14
C SER A 522 15.07 -1.45 -23.99
N PHE A 523 16.01 -1.57 -24.92
CA PHE A 523 16.13 -2.75 -25.77
C PHE A 523 16.43 -4.01 -24.97
N CYS A 524 17.47 -4.02 -24.13
CA CYS A 524 17.85 -5.19 -23.34
C CYS A 524 16.73 -5.67 -22.44
N TRP A 525 16.01 -4.75 -21.77
CA TRP A 525 14.92 -5.14 -20.89
C TRP A 525 13.67 -5.59 -21.63
N CYS A 526 13.28 -4.89 -22.69
CA CYS A 526 12.15 -5.27 -23.52
C CYS A 526 12.42 -6.60 -24.23
N LYS A 527 13.61 -6.83 -24.78
CA LYS A 527 14.01 -8.10 -25.41
C LYS A 527 14.02 -9.26 -24.42
N ALA A 528 14.62 -9.09 -23.24
CA ALA A 528 14.71 -10.16 -22.25
C ALA A 528 13.36 -10.55 -21.62
N ARG A 529 12.35 -9.67 -21.69
CA ARG A 529 11.03 -9.88 -21.06
C ARG A 529 9.86 -9.95 -22.04
N SER A 530 10.08 -9.65 -23.31
CA SER A 530 9.09 -9.86 -24.36
C SER A 530 9.08 -11.33 -24.76
N ARG A 531 7.89 -11.82 -25.12
CA ARG A 531 7.75 -13.14 -25.79
C ARG A 531 8.08 -13.07 -27.28
N SER A 532 8.13 -11.86 -27.86
CA SER A 532 8.51 -11.64 -29.26
C SER A 532 10.03 -11.45 -29.41
N LYS A 533 10.61 -12.00 -30.49
CA LYS A 533 12.01 -11.75 -30.88
C LYS A 533 12.16 -10.32 -31.40
N LEU A 534 12.33 -9.36 -30.49
CA LEU A 534 12.72 -7.99 -30.83
C LEU A 534 14.14 -8.00 -31.42
N ARG A 535 14.29 -7.52 -32.66
CA ARG A 535 15.59 -7.30 -33.31
C ARG A 535 15.96 -5.83 -33.14
N TRP A 536 17.26 -5.52 -33.21
CA TRP A 536 17.73 -4.14 -33.04
C TRP A 536 17.24 -3.23 -34.17
N ASP A 537 17.05 -3.82 -35.35
CA ASP A 537 16.66 -3.13 -36.59
C ASP A 537 15.13 -3.07 -36.81
N SER A 538 14.34 -3.53 -35.83
CA SER A 538 12.87 -3.51 -35.83
C SER A 538 12.34 -2.52 -34.81
#